data_AF-A0A958GR26-F1
#
_entry.id   AF-A0A958GR26-F1
#
_cell.length_a   1.000
_cell.length_b   1.000
_cell.length_c   1.000
_cell.angle_alpha   90.00
_cell.angle_beta   90.00
_cell.angle_gamma   90.00
#
_symmetry.space_group_name_H-M   'P 1'
#
loop_
_entity.id
_entity.type
_entity.pdbx_description
1 polymer ?
#
loop_
_entity_poly.entity_id
_entity_poly.type
_entity_poly.pdbx_seq_one_letter_code
_entity_poly.pdbx_strand_id
1 'polypeptide(L)'
;YALTIHRSQGSEVPAVVLALHDSHHIMLERQLVYTAVTRAKQLLIVVGTRKALATASKRSRSKRRYTRLTERVAAFTEQAHR
;
A
#
# COMPACT_ATOMS: atom_id res chain seq x y z
N TYR A 1 10.83 6.33 19.00
CA TYR A 1 10.05 7.11 18.01
C TYR A 1 9.86 6.28 16.76
N ALA A 2 8.61 6.06 16.31
CA ALA A 2 8.27 5.34 15.08
C ALA A 2 6.86 5.72 14.62
N LEU A 3 6.59 5.64 13.31
CA LEU A 3 5.28 5.92 12.73
C LEU A 3 4.80 4.70 11.93
N THR A 4 3.49 4.44 11.96
CA THR A 4 2.90 3.41 11.09
C THR A 4 2.80 3.93 9.65
N ILE A 5 2.87 3.02 8.68
CA ILE A 5 2.77 3.37 7.25
C ILE A 5 1.47 4.15 6.98
N HIS A 6 0.36 3.76 7.61
CA HIS A 6 -0.92 4.46 7.46
C HIS A 6 -0.86 5.91 7.97
N ARG A 7 -0.17 6.18 9.08
CA ARG A 7 -0.02 7.54 9.61
C ARG A 7 0.93 8.41 8.78
N SER A 8 1.83 7.79 8.02
CA SER A 8 2.75 8.48 7.11
C SER A 8 2.16 8.85 5.75
N GLN A 9 0.92 8.46 5.46
CA GLN A 9 0.27 8.76 4.18
C GLN A 9 0.19 10.27 3.94
N GLY A 10 0.58 10.71 2.75
CA GLY A 10 0.66 12.14 2.38
C GLY A 10 1.96 12.84 2.77
N SER A 11 2.78 12.28 3.66
CA SER A 11 4.09 12.82 4.03
C SER A 11 5.23 12.11 3.31
N GLU A 12 6.32 12.80 3.01
CA GLU A 12 7.53 12.23 2.42
C GLU A 12 8.76 12.72 3.17
N VAL A 13 9.76 11.85 3.30
CA VAL A 13 10.99 12.14 4.04
C VAL A 13 12.23 11.71 3.23
N PRO A 14 13.40 12.33 3.45
CA PRO A 14 14.62 12.00 2.70
C PRO A 14 14.98 10.50 2.76
N ALA A 15 14.92 9.92 3.96
CA ALA A 15 15.22 8.52 4.19
C ALA A 15 14.14 7.85 5.07
N VAL A 16 13.79 6.61 4.75
CA VAL A 16 12.87 5.76 5.53
C VAL A 16 13.59 4.48 5.96
N VAL A 17 13.44 4.12 7.23
CA VAL A 17 13.80 2.78 7.74
C VAL A 17 12.52 1.99 7.97
N LEU A 18 12.27 1.00 7.12
CA LEU A 18 11.08 0.15 7.14
C LEU A 18 11.36 -1.15 7.91
N ALA A 19 10.67 -1.34 9.03
CA ALA A 19 10.66 -2.61 9.75
C ALA A 19 9.63 -3.58 9.13
N LEU A 20 10.10 -4.69 8.56
CA LEU A 20 9.27 -5.67 7.85
C LEU A 20 9.55 -7.10 8.34
N HIS A 21 8.71 -7.60 9.24
CA HIS A 21 8.91 -8.90 9.87
C HIS A 21 7.68 -9.80 9.70
N ASP A 22 7.89 -11.12 9.74
CA ASP A 22 6.83 -12.13 9.58
C ASP A 22 5.78 -12.05 10.70
N SER A 23 6.11 -11.50 11.88
CA SER A 23 5.13 -11.24 12.95
C SER A 23 3.99 -10.31 12.51
N HIS A 24 4.25 -9.41 11.54
CA HIS A 24 3.24 -8.52 10.95
C HIS A 24 2.43 -9.18 9.83
N HIS A 25 2.34 -10.52 9.80
CA HIS A 25 1.76 -11.32 8.71
C HIS A 25 0.42 -10.81 8.17
N ILE A 26 -0.48 -10.26 9.01
CA ILE A 26 -1.77 -9.71 8.57
C ILE A 26 -1.57 -8.51 7.63
N MET A 27 -0.56 -7.69 7.89
CA MET A 27 -0.24 -6.43 7.19
C MET A 27 0.85 -6.59 6.12
N LEU A 28 1.33 -7.81 5.85
CA LEU A 28 2.22 -8.09 4.71
C LEU A 28 1.42 -8.03 3.41
N GLU A 29 1.15 -6.82 2.92
CA GLU A 29 0.38 -6.53 1.71
C GLU A 29 1.18 -5.60 0.78
N ARG A 30 1.07 -5.83 -0.53
CA ARG A 30 1.84 -5.10 -1.55
C ARG A 30 1.62 -3.60 -1.48
N GLN A 31 0.38 -3.19 -1.23
CA GLN A 31 -0.03 -1.79 -1.06
C GLN A 31 0.67 -1.08 0.09
N LEU A 32 0.94 -1.76 1.21
CA LEU A 32 1.62 -1.16 2.35
C LEU A 32 3.12 -0.99 2.06
N VAL A 33 3.76 -2.00 1.45
CA VAL A 33 5.16 -1.89 1.01
C VAL A 33 5.31 -0.78 -0.03
N TYR A 34 4.42 -0.72 -1.02
CA TYR A 34 4.41 0.34 -2.02
C TYR A 34 4.25 1.73 -1.38
N THR A 35 3.35 1.87 -0.41
CA THR A 35 3.21 3.13 0.33
C THR A 35 4.51 3.49 1.02
N ALA A 36 5.13 2.56 1.77
CA ALA A 36 6.41 2.82 2.45
C ALA A 36 7.53 3.23 1.48
N VAL A 37 7.62 2.60 0.30
CA VAL A 37 8.56 2.96 -0.77
C VAL A 37 8.34 4.40 -1.22
N THR A 38 7.10 4.77 -1.52
CA THR A 38 6.77 6.15 -1.96
C THR A 38 6.85 7.19 -0.85
N ARG A 39 7.13 6.84 0.41
CA ARG A 39 7.44 7.82 1.46
C ARG A 39 8.92 8.22 1.48
N ALA A 40 9.80 7.40 0.91
CA ALA A 40 11.23 7.63 0.86
C ALA A 40 11.62 8.43 -0.40
N LYS A 41 12.17 9.64 -0.23
CA LYS A 41 12.58 10.48 -1.38
C LYS A 41 13.92 10.05 -1.97
N GLN A 42 14.85 9.61 -1.14
CA GLN A 42 16.24 9.35 -1.56
C GLN A 42 16.69 7.94 -1.16
N LEU A 43 16.35 7.50 0.05
CA LEU A 43 16.83 6.23 0.58
C LEU A 43 15.74 5.46 1.32
N LEU A 44 15.59 4.18 0.99
CA LEU A 44 14.79 3.23 1.74
C LEU A 44 15.69 2.11 2.27
N ILE A 45 15.72 1.94 3.59
CA ILE A 45 16.37 0.81 4.24
C ILE A 45 15.28 -0.12 4.75
N VAL A 46 15.30 -1.37 4.31
CA VAL A 46 14.35 -2.40 4.80
C VAL A 46 15.06 -3.29 5.80
N VAL A 47 14.58 -3.29 7.05
CA VAL A 47 15.08 -4.11 8.14
C VAL A 47 14.08 -5.22 8.41
N GLY A 48 14.47 -6.47 8.15
CA GLY A 48 13.49 -7.56 8.15
C GLY A 48 13.97 -8.85 7.51
N THR A 49 13.02 -9.75 7.25
CA THR A 49 13.30 -11.03 6.56
C THR A 49 13.00 -10.91 5.06
N ARG A 50 13.81 -11.57 4.23
CA ARG A 50 13.53 -11.70 2.78
C ARG A 50 12.16 -12.36 2.53
N LYS A 51 11.77 -13.28 3.40
CA LYS A 51 10.47 -13.96 3.37
C LYS A 51 9.30 -12.99 3.56
N ALA A 52 9.39 -12.08 4.54
CA ALA A 52 8.35 -11.08 4.78
C ALA A 52 8.16 -10.16 3.56
N LEU A 53 9.26 -9.73 2.94
CA LEU A 53 9.23 -8.93 1.71
C LEU A 53 8.65 -9.70 0.52
N ALA A 54 9.07 -10.95 0.33
CA ALA A 54 8.53 -11.82 -0.73
C ALA A 54 7.04 -12.09 -0.54
N THR A 55 6.59 -12.26 0.71
CA THR A 55 5.19 -12.46 1.05
C THR A 55 4.38 -11.20 0.78
N ALA A 56 4.83 -10.05 1.27
CA ALA A 56 4.13 -8.78 1.08
C ALA A 56 4.06 -8.37 -0.41
N SER A 57 5.13 -8.57 -1.19
CA SER A 57 5.14 -8.24 -2.62
C SER A 57 4.19 -9.10 -3.45
N LYS A 58 4.07 -10.40 -3.13
CA LYS A 58 3.14 -11.31 -3.83
C LYS A 58 1.69 -11.13 -3.38
N ARG A 59 1.49 -10.72 -2.13
CA ARG A 59 0.17 -10.60 -1.53
C ARG A 59 -0.50 -9.31 -1.97
N SER A 60 -1.36 -9.43 -2.98
CA SER A 60 -2.25 -8.38 -3.46
C SER A 60 -3.69 -8.63 -3.01
N ARG A 61 -3.90 -8.87 -1.71
CA ARG A 61 -5.25 -8.92 -1.14
C ARG A 61 -5.71 -7.48 -0.89
N SER A 62 -5.92 -6.74 -1.98
CA SER A 62 -6.96 -5.71 -1.94
C SER A 62 -8.25 -6.49 -1.70
N LYS A 63 -8.70 -6.58 -0.44
CA LYS A 63 -10.04 -7.11 -0.13
C LYS A 63 -10.99 -6.52 -1.17
N ARG A 64 -11.71 -7.38 -1.90
CA ARG A 64 -12.61 -6.92 -2.96
C ARG A 64 -13.49 -5.83 -2.36
N ARG A 65 -13.32 -4.59 -2.84
CA ARG A 65 -14.05 -3.46 -2.30
C ARG A 65 -15.45 -3.55 -2.86
N TYR A 66 -16.41 -3.87 -2.02
CA TYR A 66 -17.82 -3.87 -2.40
C TYR A 66 -18.27 -2.40 -2.53
N THR A 67 -18.28 -1.90 -3.76
CA THR A 67 -18.70 -0.55 -4.11
C THR A 67 -19.39 -0.57 -5.47
N ARG A 68 -20.44 0.24 -5.62
CA ARG A 68 -21.18 0.41 -6.88
C ARG A 68 -20.74 1.65 -7.66
N LEU A 69 -19.67 2.32 -7.22
CA LEU A 69 -19.18 3.54 -7.86
C LEU A 69 -18.87 3.30 -9.34
N THR A 70 -18.19 2.20 -9.66
CA THR A 70 -17.86 1.83 -11.05
C THR A 70 -19.11 1.65 -11.90
N GLU A 71 -20.13 0.94 -11.38
CA GLU A 71 -21.42 0.74 -12.07
C GLU A 71 -22.12 2.09 -12.31
N ARG A 72 -22.16 2.96 -11.30
CA ARG A 72 -22.82 4.27 -11.38
C ARG A 72 -22.14 5.21 -12.37
N VAL A 73 -20.81 5.23 -12.40
CA VAL A 73 -20.04 6.06 -13.35
C VAL A 73 -20.27 5.58 -14.78
N ALA A 74 -20.24 4.27 -15.03
CA ALA A 74 -20.49 3.70 -16.36
C ALA A 74 -21.91 4.03 -16.87
N ALA A 75 -22.93 3.85 -16.04
CA ALA A 75 -24.31 4.19 -16.38
C ALA A 75 -24.48 5.68 -16.69
N PHE A 76 -23.81 6.57 -15.94
CA PHE A 76 -23.86 8.01 -16.19
C PHE A 76 -23.22 8.38 -17.54
N THR A 77 -22.05 7.80 -17.86
CA THR A 77 -21.40 8.06 -19.15
C THR A 77 -22.25 7.58 -20.33
N GLU A 78 -22.92 6.43 -20.22
CA GLU A 78 -23.80 5.92 -21.29
C GLU A 78 -25.05 6.79 -21.49
N GLN A 79 -25.57 7.42 -20.45
CA GLN A 79 -26.68 8.37 -20.56
C GLN A 79 -26.25 9.71 -21.15
N ALA A 80 -25.02 10.17 -20.87
CA ALA A 80 -24.49 11.44 -21.39
C ALA A 80 -24.09 11.38 -22.88
N HIS A 81 -23.88 10.17 -23.43
CA HIS A 81 -23.58 9.94 -24.84
C HIS A 81 -24.83 9.63 -25.70
N ARG A 82 -26.03 9.67 -25.11
CA ARG A 82 -27.33 9.62 -25.80
C ARG A 82 -27.93 11.02 -25.85
#